data_AF-A0A3P1WZ37-F1
#
_entry.id   AF-A0A3P1WZ37-F1
#
_cell.length_a   1.000
_cell.length_b   1.000
_cell.length_c   1.000
_cell.angle_alpha   90.00
_cell.angle_beta   90.00
_cell.angle_gamma   90.00
#
_symmetry.space_group_name_H-M   'P 1'
#
loop_
_entity.id
_entity.type
_entity.pdbx_description
1 polymer ?
#
loop_
_entity_poly.entity_id
_entity_poly.type
_entity_poly.pdbx_seq_one_letter_code
_entity_poly.pdbx_strand_id
1 'polypeptide(L)'
;KMAELATRFPEDMQWAAPYDPTVFVRDSIRAVVQTLLEAVVLVVLVVILFLQTWRASIIPLIAVPVSVVGTFSILYLLGFSLNTLSLFGLVLAIGIVVDDAIVVVENVERNIEEGLAPLAAAYQA
;
A
#
# COMPACT_ATOMS: atom_id res chain seq x y z
N LYS A 1 26.83 -4.09 -17.75
CA LYS A 1 27.83 -3.67 -18.75
C LYS A 1 29.19 -3.29 -18.14
N MET A 2 29.34 -2.25 -17.31
CA MET A 2 30.66 -1.95 -16.70
C MET A 2 31.20 -3.09 -15.82
N ALA A 3 30.32 -3.78 -15.08
CA ALA A 3 30.67 -4.99 -14.33
C ALA A 3 31.10 -6.17 -15.22
N GLU A 4 30.57 -6.29 -16.44
CA GLU A 4 31.02 -7.32 -17.40
C GLU A 4 32.37 -6.94 -18.01
N LEU A 5 32.57 -5.67 -18.35
CA LEU A 5 33.83 -5.16 -18.92
C LEU A 5 34.99 -5.22 -17.92
N ALA A 6 34.69 -5.14 -16.61
CA ALA A 6 35.68 -5.25 -15.55
C ALA A 6 36.42 -6.59 -15.53
N THR A 7 35.85 -7.66 -16.09
CA THR A 7 36.55 -8.97 -16.23
C THR A 7 37.69 -8.94 -17.25
N ARG A 8 37.76 -7.89 -18.08
CA ARG A 8 38.82 -7.69 -19.08
C ARG A 8 39.82 -6.62 -18.67
N PHE A 9 39.70 -6.08 -17.45
CA PHE A 9 40.64 -5.08 -16.98
C PHE A 9 41.95 -5.74 -16.54
N PRO A 10 43.09 -5.05 -16.72
CA PRO A 10 44.34 -5.45 -16.09
C PRO A 10 44.20 -5.47 -14.56
N GLU A 11 45.02 -6.26 -13.87
CA GLU A 11 44.91 -6.49 -12.41
C GLU A 11 45.03 -5.21 -11.55
N ASP A 12 45.61 -4.14 -12.09
CA ASP A 12 45.81 -2.85 -11.44
C ASP A 12 44.71 -1.81 -11.71
N MET A 13 43.71 -2.13 -12.55
CA MET A 13 42.64 -1.20 -12.93
C MET A 13 41.29 -1.58 -12.29
N GLN A 14 40.78 -0.70 -11.42
CA GLN A 14 39.46 -0.80 -10.82
C GLN A 14 38.54 0.31 -11.32
N TRP A 15 37.26 -0.01 -11.50
CA TRP A 15 36.23 0.96 -11.88
C TRP A 15 35.30 1.23 -10.70
N ALA A 16 35.06 2.52 -10.45
CA ALA A 16 34.07 3.00 -9.51
C ALA A 16 33.21 4.08 -10.18
N ALA A 17 31.92 4.12 -9.83
CA ALA A 17 31.03 5.22 -10.16
C ALA A 17 30.78 6.06 -8.89
N PRO A 18 31.64 7.05 -8.58
CA PRO A 18 31.52 7.85 -7.36
C PRO A 18 30.27 8.75 -7.35
N TYR A 19 29.65 9.00 -8.50
CA TYR A 19 28.38 9.72 -8.62
C TYR A 19 27.38 8.86 -9.41
N ASP A 20 26.39 8.31 -8.71
CA ASP A 20 25.28 7.57 -9.29
C ASP A 20 23.94 8.09 -8.71
N PRO A 21 23.19 8.92 -9.46
CA PRO A 21 21.92 9.46 -8.99
C PRO A 21 20.84 8.38 -8.83
N THR A 22 21.02 7.19 -9.42
CA THR A 22 20.07 6.09 -9.27
C THR A 22 20.10 5.49 -7.87
N VAL A 23 21.19 5.67 -7.11
CA VAL A 23 21.29 5.29 -5.70
C VAL A 23 20.26 6.07 -4.88
N PHE A 24 20.23 7.41 -5.04
CA PHE A 24 19.25 8.26 -4.35
C PHE A 24 17.79 7.90 -4.70
N VAL A 25 17.52 7.61 -5.98
CA VAL A 25 16.18 7.19 -6.41
C VAL A 25 15.79 5.84 -5.78
N ARG A 26 16.71 4.87 -5.73
CA ARG A 26 16.45 3.56 -5.11
C ARG A 26 16.25 3.66 -3.61
N ASP A 27 17.04 4.49 -2.94
CA ASP A 27 16.90 4.73 -1.51
C ASP A 27 15.59 5.44 -1.19
N SER A 28 15.17 6.40 -2.03
CA SER A 28 13.87 7.07 -1.92
C SER A 28 12.71 6.08 -2.10
N ILE A 29 12.78 5.20 -3.12
CA ILE A 29 11.75 4.16 -3.34
C ILE A 29 11.71 3.20 -2.14
N ARG A 30 12.88 2.76 -1.64
CA ARG A 30 12.95 1.88 -0.47
C ARG A 30 12.33 2.52 0.76
N ALA A 31 12.63 3.80 1.03
CA ALA A 31 12.02 4.55 2.13
C ALA A 31 10.50 4.61 2.00
N VAL A 32 9.99 4.87 0.79
CA VAL A 32 8.53 4.93 0.56
C VAL A 32 7.86 3.56 0.69
N VAL A 33 8.51 2.47 0.24
CA VAL A 33 7.99 1.12 0.46
C VAL A 33 7.95 0.79 1.95
N GLN A 34 8.97 1.20 2.71
CA GLN A 34 9.00 1.02 4.15
C GLN A 34 7.86 1.80 4.84
N THR A 35 7.66 3.07 4.49
CA THR A 35 6.56 3.86 5.08
C THR A 35 5.19 3.33 4.68
N LEU A 36 5.02 2.78 3.46
CA LEU A 36 3.80 2.09 3.05
C LEU A 36 3.52 0.85 3.92
N LEU A 37 4.54 0.03 4.21
CA LEU A 37 4.39 -1.13 5.08
C LEU A 37 4.03 -0.71 6.52
N GLU A 38 4.72 0.30 7.05
CA GLU A 38 4.42 0.86 8.38
C GLU A 38 2.99 1.41 8.43
N ALA A 39 2.54 2.13 7.40
CA ALA A 39 1.18 2.64 7.30
C ALA A 39 0.13 1.53 7.26
N VAL A 40 0.35 0.47 6.46
CA VAL A 40 -0.56 -0.69 6.41
C VAL A 40 -0.65 -1.36 7.78
N VAL A 41 0.48 -1.58 8.46
CA VAL A 41 0.51 -2.17 9.81
C VAL A 41 -0.27 -1.30 10.80
N LEU A 42 -0.05 0.02 10.79
CA LEU A 42 -0.79 0.95 11.65
C LEU A 42 -2.29 0.91 11.39
N VAL A 43 -2.70 0.89 10.12
CA VAL A 43 -4.10 0.74 9.72
C VAL A 43 -4.69 -0.56 10.28
N VAL A 44 -4.00 -1.70 10.13
CA VAL A 44 -4.46 -2.99 10.67
C VAL A 44 -4.67 -2.89 12.18
N LEU A 45 -3.72 -2.30 12.91
CA LEU A 45 -3.80 -2.15 14.36
C LEU A 45 -5.00 -1.29 14.78
N VAL A 46 -5.22 -0.17 14.10
CA VAL A 46 -6.36 0.72 14.34
C VAL A 46 -7.67 0.00 14.05
N VAL A 47 -7.80 -0.67 12.90
CA VAL A 47 -9.00 -1.42 12.51
C VAL A 47 -9.36 -2.50 13.53
N ILE A 48 -8.37 -3.27 13.98
CA ILE A 48 -8.57 -4.32 15.00
C ILE A 48 -9.00 -3.71 16.35
N LEU A 49 -8.40 -2.58 16.73
CA LEU A 49 -8.72 -1.89 17.98
C LEU A 49 -10.17 -1.38 18.01
N PHE A 50 -10.64 -0.80 16.90
CA PHE A 50 -11.99 -0.23 16.80
C PHE A 50 -13.07 -1.29 16.61
N LEU A 51 -12.89 -2.24 15.69
CA LEU A 51 -13.94 -3.22 15.37
C LEU A 51 -14.03 -4.38 16.38
N GLN A 52 -12.96 -4.64 17.15
CA GLN A 52 -12.86 -5.68 18.19
C GLN A 52 -13.23 -7.13 17.76
N THR A 53 -13.58 -7.33 16.49
CA THR A 53 -14.06 -8.58 15.93
C THR A 53 -13.24 -8.93 14.70
N TRP A 54 -12.55 -10.07 14.76
CA TRP A 54 -11.64 -10.50 13.68
C TRP A 54 -12.33 -10.61 12.31
N ARG A 55 -13.61 -11.02 12.30
CA ARG A 55 -14.39 -11.18 11.07
C ARG A 55 -14.66 -9.84 10.38
N ALA A 56 -15.02 -8.81 11.14
CA ALA A 56 -15.27 -7.48 10.60
C ALA A 56 -13.96 -6.81 10.14
N SER A 57 -12.87 -6.98 10.90
CA SER A 57 -11.56 -6.39 10.58
C SER A 57 -10.93 -6.89 9.27
N ILE A 58 -11.30 -8.09 8.79
CA ILE A 58 -10.80 -8.62 7.51
C ILE A 58 -11.32 -7.79 6.32
N ILE A 59 -12.52 -7.21 6.41
CA ILE A 59 -13.16 -6.52 5.29
C ILE A 59 -12.34 -5.28 4.88
N PRO A 60 -12.00 -4.33 5.77
CA PRO A 60 -11.11 -3.23 5.42
C PRO A 60 -9.69 -3.70 5.04
N LEU A 61 -9.21 -4.79 5.64
CA LEU A 61 -7.87 -5.32 5.36
C LEU A 61 -7.71 -5.80 3.92
N ILE A 62 -8.76 -6.37 3.32
CA ILE A 62 -8.77 -6.80 1.92
C ILE A 62 -8.93 -5.59 0.97
N ALA A 63 -9.63 -4.54 1.40
CA ALA A 63 -9.84 -3.34 0.58
C ALA A 63 -8.52 -2.68 0.19
N VAL A 64 -7.51 -2.68 1.08
CA VAL A 64 -6.20 -2.04 0.83
C VAL A 64 -5.43 -2.71 -0.32
N PRO A 65 -5.13 -4.02 -0.31
CA PRO A 65 -4.47 -4.69 -1.44
C PRO A 65 -5.23 -4.54 -2.75
N VAL A 66 -6.56 -4.65 -2.73
CA VAL A 66 -7.39 -4.53 -3.93
C VAL A 66 -7.26 -3.12 -4.53
N SER A 67 -7.32 -2.09 -3.70
CA SER A 67 -7.14 -0.70 -4.15
C SER A 67 -5.74 -0.44 -4.69
N VAL A 68 -4.68 -0.94 -4.04
CA VAL A 68 -3.30 -0.79 -4.52
C VAL A 68 -3.12 -1.43 -5.90
N VAL A 69 -3.60 -2.68 -6.07
CA VAL A 69 -3.52 -3.39 -7.36
C VAL A 69 -4.36 -2.66 -8.42
N GLY A 70 -5.55 -2.19 -8.07
CA GLY A 70 -6.42 -1.42 -8.95
C GLY A 70 -5.77 -0.12 -9.42
N THR A 71 -5.19 0.65 -8.50
CA THR A 71 -4.47 1.89 -8.82
C THR A 71 -3.30 1.61 -9.75
N PHE A 72 -2.43 0.65 -9.44
CA PHE A 72 -1.29 0.33 -10.32
C PHE A 72 -1.71 -0.18 -11.70
N SER A 73 -2.80 -0.95 -11.78
CA SER A 73 -3.34 -1.41 -13.06
C SER A 73 -3.79 -0.24 -13.93
N ILE A 74 -4.51 0.72 -13.36
CA ILE A 74 -4.98 1.92 -14.09
C ILE A 74 -3.81 2.82 -14.48
N LEU A 75 -2.85 3.07 -13.57
CA LEU A 75 -1.65 3.86 -13.87
C LEU A 75 -0.86 3.24 -15.03
N TYR A 76 -0.73 1.92 -15.04
CA TYR A 76 -0.07 1.19 -16.13
C TYR A 76 -0.80 1.35 -17.47
N LEU A 77 -2.13 1.20 -17.48
CA LEU A 77 -2.96 1.37 -18.68
C LEU A 77 -2.90 2.79 -19.24
N LEU A 78 -2.77 3.80 -18.37
CA LEU A 78 -2.63 5.20 -18.76
C LEU A 78 -1.20 5.60 -19.13
N GLY A 79 -0.23 4.67 -19.01
CA GLY A 79 1.18 4.94 -19.30
C GLY A 79 1.86 5.87 -18.29
N PHE A 80 1.31 5.99 -17.08
CA PHE A 80 1.94 6.76 -16.02
C PHE A 80 3.10 6.01 -15.39
N SER A 81 4.15 6.76 -15.01
CA SER A 81 5.29 6.22 -14.29
C SER A 81 5.09 6.30 -12.78
N LEU A 82 5.65 5.32 -12.06
CA LEU A 82 5.73 5.37 -10.61
C LEU A 82 6.86 6.31 -10.19
N ASN A 83 6.51 7.26 -9.34
CA ASN A 83 7.41 8.24 -8.74
C ASN A 83 6.98 8.55 -7.30
N THR A 84 7.78 9.35 -6.59
CA THR A 84 7.53 9.71 -5.20
C THR A 84 6.17 10.37 -4.97
N LEU A 85 5.69 11.23 -5.88
CA LEU A 85 4.37 11.86 -5.78
C LEU A 85 3.24 10.83 -5.91
N SER A 86 3.34 9.92 -6.88
CA SER A 86 2.34 8.85 -7.06
C SER A 86 2.28 7.92 -5.83
N LEU A 87 3.43 7.64 -5.20
CA LEU A 87 3.48 6.80 -4.01
C LEU A 87 2.96 7.55 -2.77
N PHE A 88 3.21 8.86 -2.63
CA PHE A 88 2.57 9.66 -1.59
C PHE A 88 1.05 9.71 -1.76
N GLY A 89 0.57 9.86 -2.99
CA GLY A 89 -0.85 9.77 -3.31
C GLY A 89 -1.43 8.41 -2.91
N LEU A 90 -0.69 7.32 -3.13
CA LEU A 90 -1.08 5.98 -2.69
C LEU A 90 -1.19 5.89 -1.15
N VAL A 91 -0.23 6.43 -0.41
CA VAL A 91 -0.28 6.46 1.07
C VAL A 91 -1.54 7.18 1.57
N LEU A 92 -1.87 8.34 1.00
CA LEU A 92 -3.08 9.09 1.36
C LEU A 92 -4.36 8.33 0.98
N ALA A 93 -4.38 7.73 -0.21
CA ALA A 93 -5.52 6.97 -0.70
C ALA A 93 -5.84 5.74 0.16
N ILE A 94 -4.82 5.09 0.75
CA ILE A 94 -5.03 3.96 1.68
C ILE A 94 -5.91 4.39 2.87
N GLY A 95 -5.65 5.57 3.46
CA GLY A 95 -6.46 6.08 4.56
C GLY A 95 -7.91 6.30 4.14
N ILE A 96 -8.12 6.98 3.01
CA ILE A 96 -9.46 7.29 2.49
C ILE A 96 -10.26 6.01 2.21
N VAL A 97 -9.67 5.02 1.52
CA VAL A 97 -10.35 3.77 1.18
C VAL A 97 -10.72 2.98 2.44
N VAL A 98 -9.84 3.01 3.44
CA VAL A 98 -10.07 2.28 4.68
C VAL A 98 -11.15 2.94 5.52
N ASP A 99 -11.19 4.27 5.58
CA ASP A 99 -12.25 5.01 6.28
C ASP A 99 -13.63 4.61 5.74
N ASP A 100 -13.81 4.59 4.42
CA ASP A 100 -15.07 4.14 3.80
C ASP A 100 -15.42 2.69 4.17
N ALA A 101 -14.43 1.78 4.13
CA ALA A 101 -14.64 0.38 4.48
C ALA A 101 -15.00 0.21 5.97
N ILE A 102 -14.38 0.98 6.87
CA ILE A 102 -14.67 0.95 8.30
C ILE A 102 -16.09 1.44 8.55
N VAL A 103 -16.47 2.61 7.99
CA VAL A 103 -17.79 3.21 8.22
C VAL A 103 -18.92 2.28 7.77
N VAL A 104 -18.77 1.62 6.61
CA VAL A 104 -19.76 0.65 6.13
C VAL A 104 -19.86 -0.54 7.08
N VAL A 105 -18.72 -1.13 7.47
CA VAL A 105 -18.70 -2.30 8.36
C VAL A 105 -19.25 -1.97 9.75
N GLU A 106 -18.92 -0.81 10.30
CA GLU A 106 -19.43 -0.32 11.58
C GLU A 106 -20.96 -0.15 11.52
N ASN A 107 -21.50 0.44 10.45
CA ASN A 107 -22.94 0.60 10.32
C ASN A 107 -23.66 -0.74 10.16
N VAL A 108 -23.05 -1.71 9.47
CA VAL A 108 -23.58 -3.08 9.38
C VAL A 108 -23.58 -3.77 10.74
N GLU A 109 -22.47 -3.71 11.49
CA GLU A 109 -22.39 -4.30 12.83
C GLU A 109 -23.39 -3.65 13.79
N ARG A 110 -23.54 -2.32 13.75
CA ARG A 110 -24.56 -1.59 14.54
C ARG A 110 -25.97 -2.12 14.24
N ASN A 111 -26.31 -2.29 12.97
CA ASN A 111 -27.62 -2.83 12.56
C ASN A 111 -27.81 -4.29 13.02
N ILE A 112 -26.74 -5.10 13.05
CA ILE A 112 -26.78 -6.47 13.59
C ILE A 112 -27.01 -6.45 15.10
N GLU A 113 -26.38 -5.54 15.84
CA GLU A 113 -26.59 -5.36 17.28
C GLU A 113 -28.02 -4.90 17.61
N GLU A 114 -28.64 -4.12 16.73
CA GLU A 114 -30.05 -3.73 16.80
C GLU A 114 -31.03 -4.88 16.47
N GLY A 115 -30.51 -6.07 16.11
CA GLY A 115 -31.27 -7.31 15.95
C GLY A 115 -31.59 -7.69 14.51
N LEU A 116 -31.04 -6.98 13.51
CA LEU A 116 -31.22 -7.35 12.10
C LEU A 116 -30.36 -8.57 11.73
N ALA A 117 -30.90 -9.40 10.83
CA ALA A 117 -30.10 -10.46 10.22
C ALA A 117 -28.96 -9.84 9.36
N PRO A 118 -27.77 -10.47 9.26
CA PRO A 118 -26.61 -9.87 8.60
C PRO A 118 -26.85 -9.37 7.17
N LEU A 119 -27.66 -10.09 6.38
CA LEU A 119 -28.01 -9.66 5.03
C LEU A 119 -28.91 -8.41 5.04
N ALA A 120 -29.91 -8.37 5.92
CA ALA A 120 -30.80 -7.22 6.04
C ALA A 120 -30.04 -5.99 6.60
N ALA A 121 -29.16 -6.22 7.57
CA ALA A 121 -28.27 -5.20 8.12
C ALA A 121 -27.37 -4.58 7.04
N ALA A 122 -26.83 -5.40 6.12
CA ALA A 122 -26.03 -4.93 4.99
C ALA A 122 -26.82 -4.13 3.94
N TYR A 123 -28.12 -4.42 3.75
CA TYR A 123 -28.97 -3.63 2.85
C TYR A 123 -29.45 -2.32 3.46
N GLN A 124 -29.54 -2.25 4.79
CA GLN A 124 -30.00 -1.08 5.52
C GLN A 124 -28.87 -0.14 5.94
N ALA A 125 -27.64 -0.64 5.96
CA ALA A 125 -26.43 0.13 6.23
C ALA A 125 -26.09 1.09 5.07
#